data_AF-A0A954EIW2-F1
#
_entry.id   AF-A0A954EIW2-F1
#
_cell.length_a   1.000
_cell.length_b   1.000
_cell.length_c   1.000
_cell.angle_alpha   90.00
_cell.angle_beta   90.00
_cell.angle_gamma   90.00
#
_symmetry.space_group_name_H-M   'P 1'
#
loop_
_entity.id
_entity.type
_entity.pdbx_description
1 polymer ?
#
loop_
_entity_poly.entity_id
_entity_poly.type
_entity_poly.pdbx_seq_one_letter_code
_entity_poly.pdbx_strand_id
1 'polypeptide(L)'
;MLQRIGTTILLITFVTSGAGDLAGLEPEGQEDNLRNALLPKSETQALEFLTEFPEFDGRGVTVAIFDTGVDPGAPLLSSTTDGQPKFVDLIDATGDGDVTTTVKQKSENGRLVGLTGRDLTIGENWTNPTGEYRLGMKSAWDFFPPELVERMKSEWKDKWEENQRKRLRELELHLNDDKSDISKKERQSRVDLLKSLLNDDADPGPIYDCVVYHDGTVWRAVVDTDEDGDLGEESVLTDFDVEPKFATFGDNSSLNFSVHIYNDGDLLSLVTVSGEHGTHVAGIVAAHDPDHSERNGVAPGARIVSVKIGDNRIDGMETGTALVRAVPAVIKHKCDLINMSYGEPGAPANSGRVVEH
;
A
#
# COMPACT_ATOMS: atom_id res chain seq x y z
N MET A 1 -7.75 21.64 13.99
CA MET A 1 -9.02 21.82 14.75
C MET A 1 -9.09 20.69 15.77
N LEU A 2 -9.37 20.95 17.05
CA LEU A 2 -9.47 19.91 18.09
C LEU A 2 -10.94 19.55 18.30
N GLN A 3 -11.33 18.33 17.96
CA GLN A 3 -12.68 17.81 18.20
C GLN A 3 -12.59 16.53 19.05
N ARG A 4 -13.47 16.42 20.04
CA ARG A 4 -13.48 15.30 20.98
C ARG A 4 -14.52 14.27 20.56
N ILE A 5 -14.11 13.03 20.31
CA ILE A 5 -15.01 11.90 20.02
C ILE A 5 -14.88 10.92 21.19
N GLY A 6 -15.73 11.06 22.20
CA GLY A 6 -15.62 10.28 23.44
C GLY A 6 -14.36 10.61 24.25
N THR A 7 -13.52 9.60 24.54
CA THR A 7 -12.20 9.77 25.16
C THR A 7 -11.09 10.13 24.16
N THR A 8 -11.33 9.93 22.87
CA THR A 8 -10.34 10.13 21.79
C THR A 8 -10.26 11.60 21.37
N ILE A 9 -9.05 12.09 21.13
CA ILE A 9 -8.76 13.43 20.62
C ILE A 9 -8.53 13.33 19.11
N LEU A 10 -9.32 14.06 18.30
CA LEU A 10 -9.03 14.25 16.88
C LEU A 10 -8.20 15.52 16.71
N LEU A 11 -6.98 15.37 16.19
CA LEU A 11 -6.10 16.47 15.81
C LEU A 11 -6.05 16.56 14.28
N ILE A 12 -6.71 17.57 13.72
CA ILE A 12 -6.56 17.92 12.30
C ILE A 12 -5.44 18.96 12.19
N THR A 13 -4.36 18.58 11.52
CA THR A 13 -3.18 19.43 11.28
C THR A 13 -3.01 19.62 9.77
N PHE A 14 -3.11 20.87 9.30
CA PHE A 14 -2.78 21.19 7.91
C PHE A 14 -1.28 21.42 7.81
N VAL A 15 -0.55 20.54 7.14
CA VAL A 15 0.86 20.76 6.82
C VAL A 15 0.93 21.51 5.50
N THR A 16 1.23 22.81 5.53
CA THR A 16 1.59 23.56 4.33
C THR A 16 3.07 23.33 4.03
N SER A 17 3.41 22.76 2.88
CA SER A 17 4.80 22.61 2.42
C SER A 17 5.40 24.00 2.12
N GLY A 18 6.05 24.60 3.12
CA GLY A 18 6.83 25.83 2.94
C GLY A 18 8.30 25.47 2.72
N ALA A 19 8.74 25.41 1.47
CA ALA A 19 10.17 25.37 1.16
C ALA A 19 10.76 26.77 1.42
N GLY A 20 11.36 26.95 2.60
CA GLY A 20 12.13 28.15 2.93
C GLY A 20 13.61 27.94 2.57
N ASP A 21 14.14 28.80 1.69
CA ASP A 21 15.57 28.88 1.37
C ASP A 21 16.41 29.07 2.65
N LEU A 22 17.24 28.07 2.98
CA LEU A 22 18.27 28.18 4.01
C LEU A 22 19.64 28.29 3.34
N ALA A 23 19.98 29.50 2.91
CA ALA A 23 21.33 29.84 2.48
C ALA A 23 22.03 30.70 3.55
N GLY A 24 23.02 30.10 4.22
CA GLY A 24 24.09 30.82 4.89
C GLY A 24 24.06 30.75 6.41
N LEU A 25 24.95 29.92 6.96
CA LEU A 25 25.90 30.19 8.06
C LEU A 25 26.38 28.85 8.61
N GLU A 26 27.64 28.47 8.37
CA GLU A 26 28.30 27.38 9.11
C GLU A 26 29.19 27.96 10.21
N PRO A 27 29.08 27.41 11.44
CA PRO A 27 30.29 26.97 12.14
C PRO A 27 30.12 25.60 12.86
N GLU A 28 31.26 24.99 13.16
CA GLU A 28 31.43 23.69 13.84
C GLU A 28 30.56 23.53 15.11
N GLY A 29 29.89 22.38 15.22
CA GLY A 29 28.80 22.11 16.18
C GLY A 29 27.43 21.91 15.50
N GLN A 30 27.39 21.96 14.16
CA GLN A 30 26.18 21.92 13.36
C GLN A 30 25.53 20.54 13.16
N GLU A 31 26.24 19.43 13.31
CA GLU A 31 25.63 18.11 13.07
C GLU A 31 24.51 17.80 14.08
N ASP A 32 24.72 18.04 15.38
CA ASP A 32 23.67 17.84 16.39
C ASP A 32 22.52 18.85 16.25
N ASN A 33 22.82 20.09 15.84
CA ASN A 33 21.80 21.10 15.58
C ASN A 33 21.00 20.83 14.28
N LEU A 34 21.63 20.30 13.23
CA LEU A 34 20.96 19.92 11.97
C LEU A 34 20.15 18.64 12.15
N ARG A 35 20.63 17.68 12.95
CA ARG A 35 19.89 16.45 13.28
C ARG A 35 18.66 16.74 14.14
N ASN A 36 18.78 17.65 15.11
CA ASN A 36 17.64 18.17 15.86
C ASN A 36 16.76 19.13 15.05
N ALA A 37 17.16 19.56 13.85
CA ALA A 37 16.36 20.43 12.99
C ALA A 37 15.39 19.67 12.06
N LEU A 38 15.47 18.34 11.98
CA LEU A 38 14.54 17.55 11.15
C LEU A 38 13.11 17.56 11.70
N LEU A 39 12.98 17.57 13.03
CA LEU A 39 11.71 17.72 13.75
C LEU A 39 11.87 18.82 14.79
N PRO A 40 10.93 19.78 14.92
CA PRO A 40 11.04 20.90 15.84
C PRO A 40 10.80 20.48 17.31
N LYS A 41 11.49 19.46 17.80
CA LYS A 41 11.29 18.87 19.14
C LYS A 41 11.75 19.80 20.25
N SER A 42 12.81 20.58 20.00
CA SER A 42 13.32 21.59 20.92
C SER A 42 12.35 22.77 21.00
N GLU A 43 11.88 23.27 19.85
CA GLU A 43 10.94 24.40 19.78
C GLU A 43 9.57 24.06 20.38
N THR A 44 9.12 22.81 20.21
CA THR A 44 7.88 22.30 20.81
C THR A 44 8.02 21.85 22.26
N GLN A 45 9.24 21.89 22.81
CA GLN A 45 9.58 21.42 24.17
C GLN A 45 9.36 19.92 24.39
N ALA A 46 9.16 19.15 23.32
CA ALA A 46 8.98 17.70 23.39
C ALA A 46 10.26 17.01 23.87
N LEU A 47 11.44 17.52 23.47
CA LEU A 47 12.72 16.95 23.86
C LEU A 47 12.99 17.14 25.35
N GLU A 48 12.75 18.34 25.87
CA GLU A 48 12.89 18.67 27.30
C GLU A 48 11.92 17.83 28.14
N PHE A 49 10.68 17.69 27.68
CA PHE A 49 9.68 16.85 28.35
C PHE A 49 10.11 15.39 28.45
N LEU A 50 10.61 14.79 27.36
CA LEU A 50 11.11 13.42 27.37
C LEU A 50 12.40 13.26 28.17
N THR A 51 13.23 14.31 28.25
CA THR A 51 14.42 14.32 29.09
C THR A 51 14.05 14.30 30.58
N GLU A 52 13.04 15.07 30.98
CA GLU A 52 12.54 15.10 32.37
C GLU A 52 11.71 13.86 32.73
N PHE A 53 10.94 13.34 31.77
CA PHE A 53 10.07 12.17 31.93
C PHE A 53 10.35 11.10 30.87
N PRO A 54 11.46 10.34 30.98
CA PRO A 54 11.87 9.37 29.95
C PRO A 54 10.84 8.27 29.65
N GLU A 55 9.99 7.94 30.62
CA GLU A 55 8.97 6.90 30.49
C GLU A 55 7.66 7.41 29.86
N PHE A 56 7.58 8.70 29.52
CA PHE A 56 6.40 9.37 28.95
C PHE A 56 6.56 9.53 27.44
N ASP A 57 7.15 8.53 26.81
CA ASP A 57 7.50 8.43 25.37
C ASP A 57 6.34 7.97 24.47
N GLY A 58 5.12 7.93 25.00
CA GLY A 58 3.93 7.45 24.29
C GLY A 58 3.60 5.98 24.51
N ARG A 59 4.35 5.25 25.36
CA ARG A 59 3.98 3.87 25.74
C ARG A 59 2.55 3.78 26.27
N GLY A 60 1.84 2.74 25.84
CA GLY A 60 0.42 2.55 26.17
C GLY A 60 -0.54 3.47 25.40
N VAL A 61 -0.06 4.33 24.50
CA VAL A 61 -0.88 5.18 23.63
C VAL A 61 -0.97 4.55 22.24
N THR A 62 -2.18 4.53 21.67
CA THR A 62 -2.42 4.11 20.28
C THR A 62 -2.88 5.30 19.45
N VAL A 63 -2.17 5.59 18.36
CA VAL A 63 -2.46 6.70 17.44
C VAL A 63 -2.99 6.13 16.13
N ALA A 64 -4.15 6.61 15.69
CA ALA A 64 -4.64 6.36 14.34
C ALA A 64 -4.08 7.41 13.38
N ILE A 65 -3.51 6.95 12.26
CA ILE A 65 -2.99 7.80 11.19
C ILE A 65 -3.95 7.71 10.01
N PHE A 66 -4.72 8.77 9.79
CA PHE A 66 -5.65 8.91 8.66
C PHE A 66 -4.92 9.65 7.53
N ASP A 67 -4.40 8.89 6.57
CA ASP A 67 -3.49 9.42 5.54
C ASP A 67 -3.48 8.53 4.28
N THR A 68 -2.42 8.57 3.46
CA THR A 68 -2.18 7.70 2.29
C THR A 68 -1.94 6.22 2.64
N GLY A 69 -2.08 5.84 3.91
CA GLY A 69 -1.57 4.56 4.43
C GLY A 69 -0.12 4.68 4.89
N VAL A 70 0.37 3.65 5.59
CA VAL A 70 1.70 3.63 6.19
C VAL A 70 2.37 2.33 5.77
N ASP A 71 3.58 2.43 5.25
CA ASP A 71 4.38 1.27 4.87
C ASP A 71 4.86 0.50 6.12
N PRO A 72 4.42 -0.75 6.33
CA PRO A 72 4.87 -1.56 7.46
C PRO A 72 6.33 -1.99 7.36
N GLY A 73 6.95 -1.93 6.18
CA GLY A 73 8.35 -2.26 5.96
C GLY A 73 9.32 -1.13 6.33
N ALA A 74 8.83 0.04 6.72
CA ALA A 74 9.68 1.18 7.08
C ALA A 74 10.58 0.86 8.30
N PRO A 75 11.93 0.96 8.19
CA PRO A 75 12.86 0.42 9.21
C PRO A 75 12.64 0.93 10.64
N LEU A 76 12.32 2.23 10.79
CA LEU A 76 12.12 2.88 12.09
C LEU A 76 10.67 2.75 12.62
N LEU A 77 9.81 2.04 11.90
CA LEU A 77 8.42 1.77 12.30
C LEU A 77 8.20 0.29 12.59
N SER A 78 9.22 -0.41 13.07
CA SER A 78 9.15 -1.84 13.39
C SER A 78 8.66 -2.10 14.82
N SER A 79 9.24 -1.43 15.81
CA SER A 79 8.95 -1.64 17.23
C SER A 79 8.85 -0.35 18.05
N THR A 80 8.18 -0.43 19.20
CA THR A 80 8.16 0.63 20.22
C THR A 80 9.38 0.53 21.14
N THR A 81 9.58 1.56 21.98
CA THR A 81 10.63 1.60 23.01
C THR A 81 10.52 0.47 24.05
N ASP A 82 9.33 -0.08 24.28
CA ASP A 82 9.07 -1.24 25.15
C ASP A 82 9.00 -2.59 24.40
N GLY A 83 9.43 -2.61 23.13
CA GLY A 83 9.59 -3.83 22.34
C GLY A 83 8.29 -4.42 21.77
N GLN A 84 7.18 -3.69 21.82
CA GLN A 84 5.93 -4.09 21.17
C GLN A 84 6.00 -3.82 19.66
N PRO A 85 5.23 -4.56 18.84
CA PRO A 85 5.05 -4.21 17.44
C PRO A 85 4.51 -2.79 17.29
N LYS A 86 5.13 -1.99 16.42
CA LYS A 86 4.74 -0.60 16.17
C LYS A 86 3.30 -0.51 15.65
N PHE A 87 2.95 -1.36 14.70
CA PHE A 87 1.61 -1.41 14.12
C PHE A 87 0.69 -2.29 14.96
N VAL A 88 -0.53 -1.79 15.16
CA VAL A 88 -1.66 -2.56 15.69
C VAL A 88 -2.49 -3.12 14.55
N ASP A 89 -2.73 -2.31 13.51
CA ASP A 89 -3.50 -2.70 12.33
C ASP A 89 -3.16 -1.80 11.13
N LEU A 90 -3.45 -2.29 9.92
CA LEU A 90 -3.28 -1.60 8.64
C LEU A 90 -4.56 -1.75 7.83
N ILE A 91 -5.30 -0.66 7.62
CA ILE A 91 -6.66 -0.71 7.08
C ILE A 91 -6.78 0.17 5.85
N ASP A 92 -7.34 -0.38 4.78
CA ASP A 92 -7.86 0.40 3.65
C ASP A 92 -9.32 0.78 3.90
N ALA A 93 -9.57 2.08 4.13
CA ALA A 93 -10.92 2.59 4.28
C ALA A 93 -11.55 2.98 2.94
N THR A 94 -10.77 3.06 1.86
CA THR A 94 -11.22 3.52 0.54
C THR A 94 -11.91 2.42 -0.28
N GLY A 95 -11.48 1.18 -0.09
CA GLY A 95 -11.96 0.03 -0.85
C GLY A 95 -11.47 0.03 -2.30
N ASP A 96 -10.32 0.65 -2.58
CA ASP A 96 -9.67 0.53 -3.89
C ASP A 96 -8.97 -0.83 -4.03
N GLY A 97 -8.46 -1.39 -2.93
CA GLY A 97 -7.91 -2.73 -2.82
C GLY A 97 -8.95 -3.84 -2.63
N ASP A 98 -10.25 -3.53 -2.66
CA ASP A 98 -11.32 -4.52 -2.48
C ASP A 98 -11.38 -5.50 -3.68
N VAL A 99 -11.40 -6.79 -3.36
CA VAL A 99 -11.42 -7.93 -4.28
C VAL A 99 -12.62 -8.81 -3.92
N THR A 100 -13.54 -8.98 -4.88
CA THR A 100 -14.69 -9.87 -4.70
C THR A 100 -14.25 -11.33 -4.83
N THR A 101 -14.42 -12.12 -3.77
CA THR A 101 -13.99 -13.52 -3.68
C THR A 101 -15.18 -14.47 -3.53
N THR A 102 -16.24 -14.25 -4.31
CA THR A 102 -17.50 -15.02 -4.22
C THR A 102 -17.48 -16.30 -5.05
N VAL A 103 -16.54 -16.45 -5.98
CA VAL A 103 -16.41 -17.64 -6.82
C VAL A 103 -15.75 -18.75 -6.01
N LYS A 104 -16.45 -19.88 -5.85
CA LYS A 104 -15.98 -21.02 -5.06
C LYS A 104 -15.52 -22.17 -5.96
N GLN A 105 -14.35 -22.72 -5.67
CA GLN A 105 -13.80 -23.87 -6.36
C GLN A 105 -13.21 -24.87 -5.34
N LYS A 106 -13.32 -26.17 -5.63
CA LYS A 106 -12.57 -27.21 -4.91
C LYS A 106 -11.28 -27.52 -5.65
N SER A 107 -10.20 -27.75 -4.94
CA SER A 107 -8.95 -28.13 -5.58
C SER A 107 -9.01 -29.54 -6.14
N GLU A 108 -8.47 -29.73 -7.35
CA GLU A 108 -8.30 -31.03 -7.98
C GLU A 108 -6.80 -31.32 -8.06
N ASN A 109 -6.30 -32.33 -7.34
CA ASN A 109 -4.87 -32.68 -7.27
C ASN A 109 -3.95 -31.50 -6.89
N GLY A 110 -4.39 -30.64 -5.98
CA GLY A 110 -3.59 -29.48 -5.56
C GLY A 110 -3.61 -28.32 -6.56
N ARG A 111 -4.54 -28.32 -7.52
CA ARG A 111 -4.67 -27.26 -8.52
C ARG A 111 -6.04 -26.59 -8.49
N LEU A 112 -6.06 -25.31 -8.83
CA LEU A 112 -7.23 -24.47 -9.05
C LEU A 112 -7.09 -23.80 -10.42
N VAL A 113 -8.18 -23.23 -10.94
CA VAL A 113 -8.13 -22.41 -12.16
C VAL A 113 -8.44 -20.98 -11.73
N GLY A 114 -7.45 -20.11 -11.82
CA GLY A 114 -7.57 -18.70 -11.50
C GLY A 114 -8.63 -18.02 -12.37
N LEU A 115 -9.15 -16.89 -11.91
CA LEU A 115 -10.14 -16.16 -12.70
C LEU A 115 -9.51 -15.49 -13.94
N THR A 116 -8.18 -15.33 -13.94
CA THR A 116 -7.40 -14.94 -15.13
C THR A 116 -7.29 -16.07 -16.17
N GLY A 117 -7.63 -17.30 -15.79
CA GLY A 117 -7.47 -18.50 -16.60
C GLY A 117 -6.15 -19.25 -16.39
N ARG A 118 -5.28 -18.78 -15.49
CA ARG A 118 -4.04 -19.50 -15.10
C ARG A 118 -4.35 -20.74 -14.27
N ASP A 119 -3.50 -21.76 -14.40
CA ASP A 119 -3.51 -22.91 -13.51
C ASP A 119 -2.80 -22.53 -12.21
N LEU A 120 -3.52 -22.48 -11.09
CA LEU A 120 -2.96 -22.11 -9.80
C LEU A 120 -2.58 -23.37 -9.02
N THR A 121 -1.33 -23.47 -8.58
CA THR A 121 -0.82 -24.56 -7.73
C THR A 121 -0.94 -24.14 -6.28
N ILE A 122 -1.59 -24.95 -5.44
CA ILE A 122 -1.73 -24.66 -4.00
C ILE A 122 -0.53 -25.18 -3.23
N GLY A 123 -0.13 -24.48 -2.17
CA GLY A 123 0.92 -24.96 -1.28
C GLY A 123 0.56 -26.28 -0.59
N GLU A 124 1.49 -27.25 -0.60
CA GLU A 124 1.28 -28.58 0.00
C GLU A 124 1.02 -28.52 1.51
N ASN A 125 1.49 -27.47 2.18
CA ASN A 125 1.41 -27.29 3.63
C ASN A 125 0.13 -26.58 4.09
N TRP A 126 -0.77 -26.21 3.19
CA TRP A 126 -1.97 -25.46 3.54
C TRP A 126 -3.02 -26.35 4.21
N THR A 127 -3.50 -25.93 5.37
CA THR A 127 -4.61 -26.60 6.05
C THR A 127 -5.92 -25.97 5.57
N ASN A 128 -6.79 -26.75 4.92
CA ASN A 128 -8.14 -26.32 4.57
C ASN A 128 -9.12 -27.48 4.82
N PRO A 129 -9.81 -27.52 5.98
CA PRO A 129 -10.71 -28.61 6.33
C PRO A 129 -11.90 -28.78 5.38
N THR A 130 -12.31 -27.70 4.71
CA THR A 130 -13.47 -27.70 3.81
C THR A 130 -13.11 -28.16 2.40
N GLY A 131 -11.84 -27.99 2.01
CA GLY A 131 -11.36 -28.15 0.63
C GLY A 131 -11.97 -27.14 -0.36
N GLU A 132 -12.71 -26.15 0.13
CA GLU A 132 -13.29 -25.07 -0.68
C GLU A 132 -12.35 -23.86 -0.64
N TYR A 133 -12.06 -23.33 -1.83
CA TYR A 133 -11.28 -22.12 -2.05
C TYR A 133 -12.18 -21.09 -2.72
N ARG A 134 -11.93 -19.83 -2.41
CA ARG A 134 -12.61 -18.67 -2.96
C ARG A 134 -11.65 -17.90 -3.83
N LEU A 135 -12.08 -17.54 -5.03
CA LEU A 135 -11.24 -16.93 -6.05
C LEU A 135 -11.66 -15.48 -6.29
N GLY A 136 -10.67 -14.62 -6.43
CA GLY A 136 -10.80 -13.24 -6.86
C GLY A 136 -9.69 -12.88 -7.85
N MET A 137 -9.83 -11.74 -8.50
CA MET A 137 -8.77 -11.15 -9.31
C MET A 137 -8.70 -9.65 -9.04
N LYS A 138 -7.52 -9.06 -9.18
CA LYS A 138 -7.34 -7.61 -9.02
C LYS A 138 -6.28 -7.08 -9.97
N SER A 139 -6.57 -5.99 -10.67
CA SER A 139 -5.57 -5.27 -11.46
C SER A 139 -4.73 -4.40 -10.55
N ALA A 140 -3.41 -4.44 -10.72
CA ALA A 140 -2.46 -3.60 -9.98
C ALA A 140 -2.79 -2.11 -10.12
N TRP A 141 -3.23 -1.66 -11.29
CA TRP A 141 -3.52 -0.25 -11.58
C TRP A 141 -4.68 0.33 -10.78
N ASP A 142 -5.53 -0.51 -10.17
CA ASP A 142 -6.63 -0.03 -9.35
C ASP A 142 -6.18 0.44 -7.95
N PHE A 143 -5.07 -0.07 -7.43
CA PHE A 143 -4.70 0.07 -6.01
C PHE A 143 -3.20 0.31 -5.76
N PHE A 144 -2.38 0.36 -6.81
CA PHE A 144 -1.00 0.82 -6.71
C PHE A 144 -0.95 2.36 -6.69
N PRO A 145 0.01 2.96 -5.97
CA PRO A 145 0.24 4.41 -6.00
C PRO A 145 0.38 4.95 -7.43
N PRO A 146 -0.22 6.10 -7.78
CA PRO A 146 -0.12 6.67 -9.14
C PRO A 146 1.32 6.84 -9.63
N GLU A 147 2.22 7.35 -8.80
CA GLU A 147 3.63 7.52 -9.15
C GLU A 147 4.33 6.20 -9.48
N LEU A 148 3.96 5.12 -8.76
CA LEU A 148 4.47 3.79 -9.02
C LEU A 148 3.95 3.26 -10.36
N VAL A 149 2.65 3.45 -10.63
CA VAL A 149 2.03 3.06 -11.90
C VAL A 149 2.68 3.78 -13.07
N GLU A 150 2.92 5.09 -12.96
CA GLU A 150 3.59 5.88 -13.99
C GLU A 150 5.01 5.38 -14.27
N ARG A 151 5.80 5.14 -13.21
CA ARG A 151 7.15 4.58 -13.33
C ARG A 151 7.13 3.22 -14.02
N MET A 152 6.27 2.31 -13.57
CA MET A 152 6.17 0.95 -14.15
C MET A 152 5.75 0.99 -15.62
N LYS A 153 4.77 1.82 -15.98
CA LYS A 153 4.35 2.01 -17.38
C LYS A 153 5.48 2.56 -18.24
N SER A 154 6.26 3.51 -17.73
CA SER A 154 7.42 4.05 -18.46
C SER A 154 8.49 2.97 -18.69
N GLU A 155 8.88 2.24 -17.65
CA GLU A 155 9.89 1.18 -17.74
C GLU A 155 9.45 0.04 -18.68
N TRP A 156 8.17 -0.34 -18.62
CA TRP A 156 7.60 -1.35 -19.50
C TRP A 156 7.55 -0.87 -20.95
N LYS A 157 7.10 0.37 -21.19
CA LYS A 157 7.06 0.98 -22.53
C LYS A 157 8.44 1.02 -23.17
N ASP A 158 9.48 1.41 -22.44
CA ASP A 158 10.85 1.45 -22.96
C ASP A 158 11.34 0.06 -23.41
N LYS A 159 11.15 -0.97 -22.57
CA LYS A 159 11.53 -2.37 -22.88
C LYS A 159 10.70 -2.92 -24.04
N TRP A 160 9.41 -2.64 -24.05
CA TRP A 160 8.50 -3.08 -25.10
C TRP A 160 8.87 -2.45 -26.44
N GLU A 161 9.04 -1.13 -26.50
CA GLU A 161 9.46 -0.44 -27.72
C GLU A 161 10.81 -0.95 -28.25
N GLU A 162 11.78 -1.25 -27.37
CA GLU A 162 13.05 -1.84 -27.79
C GLU A 162 12.84 -3.19 -28.48
N ASN A 163 12.05 -4.08 -27.88
CA ASN A 163 11.74 -5.39 -28.43
C ASN A 163 10.93 -5.30 -29.73
N GLN A 164 9.93 -4.40 -29.78
CA GLN A 164 9.14 -4.17 -30.99
C GLN A 164 10.00 -3.59 -32.12
N ARG A 165 10.92 -2.66 -31.83
CA ARG A 165 11.87 -2.13 -32.84
C ARG A 165 12.79 -3.22 -33.38
N LYS A 166 13.30 -4.13 -32.53
CA LYS A 166 14.09 -5.28 -32.98
C LYS A 166 13.26 -6.20 -33.88
N ARG A 167 12.04 -6.55 -33.46
CA ARG A 167 11.14 -7.42 -34.21
C ARG A 167 10.70 -6.81 -35.55
N LEU A 168 10.43 -5.51 -35.57
CA LEU A 168 10.06 -4.78 -36.77
C LEU A 168 11.19 -4.82 -37.80
N ARG A 169 12.44 -4.57 -37.39
CA ARG A 169 13.62 -4.68 -38.26
C ARG A 169 13.79 -6.09 -38.82
N GLU A 170 13.61 -7.12 -38.00
CA GLU A 170 13.66 -8.52 -38.47
C GLU A 170 12.60 -8.80 -39.54
N LEU A 171 11.36 -8.36 -39.33
CA LEU A 171 10.27 -8.57 -40.29
C LEU A 171 10.48 -7.79 -41.59
N GLU A 172 10.97 -6.55 -41.51
CA GLU A 172 11.28 -5.72 -42.67
C GLU A 172 12.44 -6.30 -43.51
N LEU A 173 13.44 -6.92 -42.87
CA LEU A 173 14.53 -7.62 -43.57
C LEU A 173 14.03 -8.83 -44.37
N HIS A 174 13.09 -9.61 -43.82
CA HIS A 174 12.53 -10.80 -44.48
C HIS A 174 11.37 -10.50 -45.44
N LEU A 175 11.00 -9.23 -45.63
CA LEU A 175 9.86 -8.82 -46.44
C LEU A 175 10.01 -9.21 -47.92
N ASN A 176 11.25 -9.19 -48.44
CA ASN A 176 11.60 -9.56 -49.81
C ASN A 176 12.36 -10.89 -49.90
N ASP A 177 12.29 -11.74 -48.87
CA ASP A 177 12.93 -13.05 -48.92
C ASP A 177 12.15 -13.99 -49.87
N ASP A 178 12.72 -14.26 -51.03
CA ASP A 178 12.14 -15.13 -52.06
C ASP A 178 12.12 -16.62 -51.67
N LYS A 179 12.79 -17.01 -50.57
CA LYS A 179 12.86 -18.41 -50.10
C LYS A 179 11.86 -18.74 -48.98
N SER A 180 11.06 -17.80 -48.54
CA SER A 180 10.14 -18.01 -47.42
C SER A 180 8.81 -18.65 -47.86
N ASP A 181 8.35 -19.64 -47.08
CA ASP A 181 7.08 -20.37 -47.27
C ASP A 181 5.81 -19.51 -47.12
N ILE A 182 5.95 -18.27 -46.62
CA ILE A 182 4.86 -17.36 -46.33
C ILE A 182 4.77 -16.30 -47.43
N SER A 183 3.56 -15.97 -47.92
CA SER A 183 3.41 -14.96 -48.98
C SER A 183 3.90 -13.57 -48.57
N LYS A 184 4.40 -12.79 -49.54
CA LYS A 184 4.80 -11.38 -49.31
C LYS A 184 3.67 -10.51 -48.73
N LYS A 185 2.42 -10.78 -49.12
CA LYS A 185 1.23 -10.08 -48.60
C LYS A 185 1.05 -10.32 -47.10
N GLU A 186 1.16 -11.57 -46.67
CA GLU A 186 1.06 -11.95 -45.25
C GLU A 186 2.19 -11.33 -44.42
N ARG A 187 3.43 -11.31 -44.94
CA ARG A 187 4.56 -10.64 -44.26
C ARG A 187 4.33 -9.13 -44.12
N GLN A 188 3.80 -8.48 -45.16
CA GLN A 188 3.43 -7.07 -45.10
C GLN A 188 2.32 -6.81 -44.06
N SER A 189 1.29 -7.65 -44.01
CA SER A 189 0.22 -7.54 -43.01
C SER A 189 0.74 -7.69 -41.58
N ARG A 190 1.74 -8.54 -41.34
CA ARG A 190 2.39 -8.66 -40.02
C ARG A 190 3.16 -7.39 -39.64
N VAL A 191 3.85 -6.76 -40.59
CA VAL A 191 4.54 -5.48 -40.37
C VAL A 191 3.52 -4.37 -40.08
N ASP A 192 2.44 -4.31 -40.84
CA ASP A 192 1.40 -3.29 -40.67
C ASP A 192 0.67 -3.45 -39.32
N LEU A 193 0.37 -4.69 -38.92
CA LEU A 193 -0.19 -5.00 -37.60
C LEU A 193 0.76 -4.59 -36.47
N LEU A 194 2.06 -4.87 -36.60
CA LEU A 194 3.04 -4.48 -35.59
C LEU A 194 3.14 -2.95 -35.46
N LYS A 195 3.09 -2.23 -36.59
CA LYS A 195 3.06 -0.76 -36.61
C LYS A 195 1.77 -0.20 -36.01
N SER A 196 0.62 -0.86 -36.20
CA SER A 196 -0.61 -0.43 -35.55
C SER A 196 -0.58 -0.67 -34.04
N LEU A 197 -0.06 -1.82 -33.59
CA LEU A 197 0.09 -2.13 -32.17
C LEU A 197 1.06 -1.18 -31.47
N LEU A 198 2.11 -0.71 -32.16
CA LEU A 198 3.03 0.32 -31.65
C LEU A 198 2.35 1.66 -31.31
N ASN A 199 1.18 1.94 -31.87
CA ASN A 199 0.42 3.16 -31.61
C ASN A 199 -0.73 2.95 -30.61
N ASP A 200 -0.94 1.73 -30.12
CA ASP A 200 -1.96 1.41 -29.13
C ASP A 200 -1.31 1.33 -27.74
N ASP A 201 -1.66 2.27 -26.86
CA ASP A 201 -1.08 2.42 -25.52
C ASP A 201 -1.93 1.74 -24.42
N ALA A 202 -2.93 0.94 -24.78
CA ALA A 202 -3.81 0.29 -23.81
C ALA A 202 -3.09 -0.86 -23.07
N ASP A 203 -2.55 -0.56 -21.89
CA ASP A 203 -1.94 -1.55 -20.99
C ASP A 203 -2.81 -1.79 -19.74
N PRO A 204 -3.46 -2.97 -19.61
CA PRO A 204 -4.25 -3.32 -18.43
C PRO A 204 -3.40 -3.59 -17.18
N GLY A 205 -2.07 -3.68 -17.34
CA GLY A 205 -1.13 -3.94 -16.25
C GLY A 205 -1.16 -5.37 -15.72
N PRO A 206 -0.38 -5.61 -14.66
CA PRO A 206 -0.43 -6.87 -13.92
C PRO A 206 -1.83 -7.14 -13.39
N ILE A 207 -2.29 -8.37 -13.52
CA ILE A 207 -3.55 -8.84 -12.95
C ILE A 207 -3.20 -9.99 -12.03
N TYR A 208 -3.52 -9.85 -10.75
CA TYR A 208 -3.19 -10.86 -9.74
C TYR A 208 -4.40 -11.75 -9.46
N ASP A 209 -4.17 -13.06 -9.39
CA ASP A 209 -5.16 -14.00 -8.86
C ASP A 209 -5.07 -14.00 -7.33
N CYS A 210 -6.21 -13.94 -6.68
CA CYS A 210 -6.33 -13.96 -5.22
C CYS A 210 -7.10 -15.21 -4.80
N VAL A 211 -6.55 -15.96 -3.85
CA VAL A 211 -7.19 -17.16 -3.29
C VAL A 211 -7.42 -16.97 -1.80
N VAL A 212 -8.67 -17.16 -1.38
CA VAL A 212 -9.10 -17.10 0.02
C VAL A 212 -9.63 -18.45 0.46
N TYR A 213 -9.24 -18.91 1.65
CA TYR A 213 -9.75 -20.15 2.23
C TYR A 213 -9.79 -20.06 3.75
N HIS A 214 -10.49 -20.97 4.41
CA HIS A 214 -10.56 -21.00 5.87
C HIS A 214 -9.72 -22.18 6.40
N ASP A 215 -8.76 -21.91 7.27
CA ASP A 215 -7.84 -22.93 7.77
C ASP A 215 -8.42 -23.80 8.91
N GLY A 216 -9.61 -23.47 9.37
CA GLY A 216 -10.28 -24.09 10.53
C GLY A 216 -10.28 -23.18 11.76
N THR A 217 -9.45 -22.14 11.76
CA THR A 217 -9.32 -21.14 12.82
C THR A 217 -9.56 -19.72 12.31
N VAL A 218 -8.95 -19.34 11.19
CA VAL A 218 -9.04 -18.01 10.59
C VAL A 218 -9.16 -18.11 9.07
N TRP A 219 -9.60 -17.01 8.45
CA TRP A 219 -9.54 -16.86 7.00
C TRP A 219 -8.12 -16.54 6.57
N ARG A 220 -7.68 -17.17 5.49
CA ARG A 220 -6.36 -17.00 4.88
C ARG A 220 -6.52 -16.47 3.47
N ALA A 221 -5.63 -15.58 3.07
CA ALA A 221 -5.55 -15.05 1.72
C ALA A 221 -4.14 -15.22 1.18
N VAL A 222 -4.06 -15.50 -0.12
CA VAL A 222 -2.82 -15.62 -0.88
C VAL A 222 -3.02 -14.91 -2.21
N VAL A 223 -2.03 -14.15 -2.63
CA VAL A 223 -2.04 -13.37 -3.87
C VAL A 223 -0.89 -13.89 -4.73
N ASP A 224 -1.17 -14.21 -5.98
CA ASP A 224 -0.18 -14.54 -7.02
C ASP A 224 0.55 -13.25 -7.41
N THR A 225 1.63 -12.89 -6.73
CA THR A 225 2.26 -11.55 -6.81
C THR A 225 3.20 -11.40 -8.01
N ASP A 226 3.67 -12.51 -8.57
CA ASP A 226 4.59 -12.55 -9.71
C ASP A 226 3.95 -13.12 -11.01
N GLU A 227 2.67 -13.47 -10.95
CA GLU A 227 1.83 -13.87 -12.08
C GLU A 227 2.16 -15.24 -12.68
N ASP A 228 2.91 -16.08 -11.96
CA ASP A 228 3.37 -17.39 -12.43
C ASP A 228 2.39 -18.54 -12.12
N GLY A 229 1.48 -18.32 -11.18
CA GLY A 229 0.46 -19.28 -10.75
C GLY A 229 0.90 -20.30 -9.70
N ASP A 230 2.11 -20.24 -9.16
CA ASP A 230 2.56 -21.05 -8.03
C ASP A 230 2.31 -20.35 -6.70
N LEU A 231 1.11 -20.56 -6.15
CA LEU A 231 0.77 -20.00 -4.83
C LEU A 231 1.53 -20.70 -3.69
N GLY A 232 2.27 -21.78 -3.95
CA GLY A 232 3.02 -22.51 -2.93
C GLY A 232 4.21 -21.74 -2.38
N GLU A 233 4.80 -20.83 -3.18
CA GLU A 233 5.88 -19.93 -2.75
C GLU A 233 5.39 -18.59 -2.20
N GLU A 234 4.11 -18.29 -2.41
CA GLU A 234 3.50 -17.04 -1.99
C GLU A 234 3.22 -16.96 -0.49
N SER A 235 3.18 -15.72 0.01
CA SER A 235 2.94 -15.46 1.42
C SER A 235 1.47 -15.69 1.80
N VAL A 236 1.26 -16.59 2.76
CA VAL A 236 -0.07 -16.84 3.35
C VAL A 236 -0.36 -15.80 4.44
N LEU A 237 -1.34 -14.94 4.18
CA LEU A 237 -1.73 -13.84 5.05
C LEU A 237 -3.12 -14.06 5.67
N THR A 238 -3.44 -13.30 6.71
CA THR A 238 -4.76 -13.17 7.37
C THR A 238 -4.90 -11.71 7.80
N ASP A 239 -6.03 -11.35 8.40
CA ASP A 239 -6.22 -10.06 9.06
C ASP A 239 -4.98 -9.65 9.88
N PHE A 240 -4.44 -8.46 9.59
CA PHE A 240 -3.18 -7.99 10.15
C PHE A 240 -3.20 -7.88 11.68
N ASP A 241 -4.33 -7.53 12.28
CA ASP A 241 -4.50 -7.45 13.73
C ASP A 241 -4.52 -8.84 14.42
N VAL A 242 -4.66 -9.92 13.66
CA VAL A 242 -4.57 -11.30 14.15
C VAL A 242 -3.14 -11.84 14.03
N GLU A 243 -2.54 -11.71 12.85
CA GLU A 243 -1.13 -12.00 12.62
C GLU A 243 -0.50 -10.82 11.87
N PRO A 244 0.40 -10.03 12.52
CA PRO A 244 0.99 -8.83 11.93
C PRO A 244 2.05 -9.21 10.91
N LYS A 245 1.60 -9.68 9.75
CA LYS A 245 2.38 -10.10 8.60
C LYS A 245 1.96 -9.28 7.40
N PHE A 246 2.94 -8.89 6.60
CA PHE A 246 2.76 -8.25 5.31
C PHE A 246 3.62 -9.00 4.28
N ALA A 247 3.31 -8.83 3.01
CA ALA A 247 4.08 -9.34 1.89
C ALA A 247 4.44 -8.18 0.96
N THR A 248 5.19 -8.46 -0.10
CA THR A 248 5.69 -7.44 -1.03
C THR A 248 5.36 -7.89 -2.45
N PHE A 249 4.72 -7.03 -3.23
CA PHE A 249 4.56 -7.26 -4.66
C PHE A 249 5.94 -7.22 -5.33
N GLY A 250 6.15 -8.09 -6.32
CA GLY A 250 7.46 -8.47 -6.86
C GLY A 250 8.48 -7.36 -7.12
N ASP A 251 9.73 -7.75 -7.35
CA ASP A 251 10.94 -6.91 -7.31
C ASP A 251 10.81 -5.52 -7.96
N ASN A 252 10.13 -5.42 -9.12
CA ASN A 252 10.02 -4.14 -9.83
C ASN A 252 9.14 -3.11 -9.11
N SER A 253 8.15 -3.57 -8.34
CA SER A 253 7.23 -2.71 -7.61
C SER A 253 7.73 -2.41 -6.20
N SER A 254 8.29 -3.42 -5.50
CA SER A 254 8.73 -3.32 -4.09
C SER A 254 7.66 -2.72 -3.17
N LEU A 255 6.38 -2.99 -3.47
CA LEU A 255 5.25 -2.42 -2.75
C LEU A 255 4.78 -3.40 -1.67
N ASN A 256 4.91 -3.00 -0.41
CA ASN A 256 4.41 -3.80 0.70
C ASN A 256 2.88 -3.75 0.80
N PHE A 257 2.28 -4.87 1.17
CA PHE A 257 0.84 -4.98 1.38
C PHE A 257 0.50 -5.93 2.53
N SER A 258 -0.66 -5.69 3.13
CA SER A 258 -1.31 -6.61 4.05
C SER A 258 -2.74 -6.89 3.57
N VAL A 259 -3.49 -7.69 4.32
CA VAL A 259 -4.84 -8.09 3.92
C VAL A 259 -5.84 -7.98 5.07
N HIS A 260 -7.08 -7.73 4.70
CA HIS A 260 -8.25 -8.01 5.54
C HIS A 260 -9.26 -8.86 4.80
N ILE A 261 -9.96 -9.73 5.53
CA ILE A 261 -10.96 -10.63 4.96
C ILE A 261 -12.29 -10.37 5.65
N TYR A 262 -13.24 -9.83 4.88
CA TYR A 262 -14.56 -9.46 5.35
C TYR A 262 -15.64 -10.42 4.82
N ASN A 263 -16.84 -10.31 5.39
CA ASN A 263 -18.05 -11.00 4.94
C ASN A 263 -17.84 -12.52 4.79
N ASP A 264 -17.27 -13.18 5.80
CA ASP A 264 -17.02 -14.63 5.80
C ASP A 264 -16.28 -15.11 4.53
N GLY A 265 -15.28 -14.34 4.08
CA GLY A 265 -14.46 -14.68 2.94
C GLY A 265 -14.98 -14.23 1.57
N ASP A 266 -16.10 -13.49 1.50
CA ASP A 266 -16.63 -12.96 0.23
C ASP A 266 -15.94 -11.67 -0.25
N LEU A 267 -15.20 -11.00 0.62
CA LEU A 267 -14.48 -9.78 0.31
C LEU A 267 -13.06 -9.86 0.90
N LEU A 268 -12.06 -9.86 0.03
CA LEU A 268 -10.67 -9.64 0.38
C LEU A 268 -10.35 -8.17 0.16
N SER A 269 -9.67 -7.52 1.11
CA SER A 269 -9.18 -6.15 0.98
C SER A 269 -7.66 -6.18 1.01
N LEU A 270 -7.03 -5.81 -0.10
CA LEU A 270 -5.58 -5.64 -0.19
C LEU A 270 -5.21 -4.25 0.29
N VAL A 271 -4.43 -4.17 1.36
CA VAL A 271 -4.05 -2.90 1.98
C VAL A 271 -2.64 -2.53 1.56
N THR A 272 -2.54 -1.57 0.65
CA THR A 272 -1.31 -0.91 0.20
C THR A 272 -1.28 0.53 0.67
N VAL A 273 -0.18 1.24 0.42
CA VAL A 273 -0.14 2.71 0.49
C VAL A 273 -0.64 3.32 -0.84
N SER A 274 -1.12 4.55 -0.81
CA SER A 274 -1.37 5.40 -2.00
C SER A 274 -0.28 6.44 -2.24
N GLY A 275 0.72 6.51 -1.37
CA GLY A 275 1.82 7.48 -1.42
C GLY A 275 2.68 7.44 -0.16
N GLU A 276 3.80 8.15 -0.16
CA GLU A 276 4.80 8.17 0.91
C GLU A 276 4.41 9.04 2.13
N HIS A 277 3.43 9.92 1.95
CA HIS A 277 3.07 10.94 2.93
C HIS A 277 2.69 10.35 4.30
N GLY A 278 1.84 9.33 4.33
CA GLY A 278 1.42 8.70 5.58
C GLY A 278 2.56 8.02 6.34
N THR A 279 3.52 7.40 5.63
CA THR A 279 4.73 6.83 6.26
C THR A 279 5.60 7.92 6.89
N HIS A 280 5.75 9.06 6.21
CA HIS A 280 6.48 10.19 6.77
C HIS A 280 5.79 10.76 8.02
N VAL A 281 4.46 10.93 7.98
CA VAL A 281 3.65 11.36 9.12
C VAL A 281 3.77 10.38 10.30
N ALA A 282 3.69 9.08 10.05
CA ALA A 282 3.90 8.05 11.06
C ALA A 282 5.31 8.12 11.67
N GLY A 283 6.32 8.44 10.86
CA GLY A 283 7.69 8.67 11.30
C GLY A 283 7.82 9.84 12.27
N ILE A 284 7.23 11.00 11.93
CA ILE A 284 7.16 12.18 12.81
C ILE A 284 6.52 11.81 14.15
N VAL A 285 5.42 11.05 14.11
CA VAL A 285 4.66 10.69 15.30
C VAL A 285 5.43 9.71 16.19
N ALA A 286 5.92 8.60 15.64
CA ALA A 286 6.33 7.46 16.47
C ALA A 286 7.47 6.62 15.90
N ALA A 287 8.33 7.14 15.01
CA ALA A 287 9.57 6.44 14.65
C ALA A 287 10.41 6.09 15.89
N HIS A 288 11.07 4.95 15.86
CA HIS A 288 11.93 4.48 16.93
C HIS A 288 13.23 3.92 16.35
N ASP A 289 14.34 4.58 16.64
CA ASP A 289 15.71 4.18 16.34
C ASP A 289 16.42 3.90 17.68
N PRO A 290 16.66 2.62 18.02
CA PRO A 290 17.32 2.24 19.28
C PRO A 290 18.75 2.77 19.42
N ASP A 291 19.43 3.02 18.30
CA ASP A 291 20.84 3.42 18.28
C ASP A 291 21.00 4.95 18.21
N HIS A 292 20.00 5.66 17.66
CA HIS A 292 20.06 7.10 17.39
C HIS A 292 18.77 7.82 17.83
N SER A 293 18.68 8.14 19.12
CA SER A 293 17.49 8.78 19.71
C SER A 293 17.07 10.11 19.06
N GLU A 294 17.99 10.80 18.40
CA GLU A 294 17.72 12.03 17.64
C GLU A 294 16.78 11.79 16.45
N ARG A 295 16.77 10.56 15.90
CA ARG A 295 15.93 10.15 14.77
C ARG A 295 14.55 9.64 15.15
N ASN A 296 14.26 9.55 16.45
CA ASN A 296 12.95 9.12 16.93
C ASN A 296 11.85 10.07 16.44
N GLY A 297 10.60 9.61 16.46
CA GLY A 297 9.44 10.49 16.40
C GLY A 297 9.28 11.30 17.69
N VAL A 298 8.16 11.98 17.81
CA VAL A 298 7.77 12.70 19.04
C VAL A 298 7.41 11.70 20.16
N ALA A 299 6.78 10.58 19.83
CA ALA A 299 6.31 9.56 20.76
C ALA A 299 6.74 8.15 20.31
N PRO A 300 8.04 7.80 20.42
CA PRO A 300 8.58 6.51 19.94
C PRO A 300 8.02 5.27 20.65
N GLY A 301 7.42 5.42 21.84
CA GLY A 301 6.72 4.36 22.56
C GLY A 301 5.28 4.12 22.08
N ALA A 302 4.71 5.01 21.28
CA ALA A 302 3.34 4.88 20.79
C ALA A 302 3.21 3.80 19.71
N ARG A 303 2.03 3.19 19.65
CA ARG A 303 1.63 2.23 18.60
C ARG A 303 0.72 2.91 17.58
N ILE A 304 0.67 2.37 16.36
CA ILE A 304 0.02 2.98 15.20
C ILE A 304 -1.08 2.06 14.65
N VAL A 305 -2.25 2.63 14.39
CA VAL A 305 -3.27 2.06 13.49
C VAL A 305 -3.21 2.88 12.20
N SER A 306 -2.74 2.26 11.11
CA SER A 306 -2.73 2.93 9.82
C SER A 306 -4.10 2.81 9.18
N VAL A 307 -4.68 3.94 8.78
CA VAL A 307 -5.96 3.96 8.07
C VAL A 307 -5.79 4.76 6.80
N LYS A 308 -5.66 4.05 5.68
CA LYS A 308 -5.60 4.64 4.35
C LYS A 308 -6.97 5.22 4.02
N ILE A 309 -7.01 6.54 3.84
CA ILE A 309 -8.19 7.29 3.41
C ILE A 309 -8.02 7.90 2.01
N GLY A 310 -6.79 7.96 1.50
CA GLY A 310 -6.49 8.37 0.13
C GLY A 310 -6.75 7.26 -0.88
N ASP A 311 -7.58 7.53 -1.89
CA ASP A 311 -8.05 6.56 -2.87
C ASP A 311 -7.26 6.69 -4.18
N ASN A 312 -6.57 5.63 -4.60
CA ASN A 312 -5.71 5.67 -5.79
C ASN A 312 -6.49 5.95 -7.08
N ARG A 313 -7.80 5.64 -7.12
CA ARG A 313 -8.65 5.83 -8.30
C ARG A 313 -8.98 7.30 -8.56
N ILE A 314 -8.76 8.16 -7.56
CA ILE A 314 -8.97 9.61 -7.62
C ILE A 314 -7.73 10.36 -7.13
N ASP A 315 -6.55 9.87 -7.51
CA ASP A 315 -5.26 10.55 -7.29
C ASP A 315 -4.92 10.77 -5.80
N GLY A 316 -5.28 9.80 -4.96
CA GLY A 316 -4.97 9.82 -3.53
C GLY A 316 -5.84 10.78 -2.72
N MET A 317 -6.88 11.39 -3.30
CA MET A 317 -7.82 12.24 -2.56
C MET A 317 -8.61 11.42 -1.54
N GLU A 318 -8.99 12.06 -0.43
CA GLU A 318 -9.88 11.42 0.54
C GLU A 318 -11.32 11.36 0.05
N THR A 319 -12.07 10.35 0.49
CA THR A 319 -13.51 10.30 0.27
C THR A 319 -14.27 10.37 1.58
N GLY A 320 -15.45 11.00 1.58
CA GLY A 320 -16.34 10.99 2.74
C GLY A 320 -16.69 9.57 3.20
N THR A 321 -16.78 8.63 2.25
CA THR A 321 -16.95 7.19 2.52
C THR A 321 -15.76 6.59 3.25
N ALA A 322 -14.53 6.91 2.85
CA ALA A 322 -13.34 6.44 3.54
C ALA A 322 -13.26 6.97 4.97
N LEU A 323 -13.56 8.25 5.17
CA LEU A 323 -13.61 8.83 6.52
C LEU A 323 -14.65 8.14 7.41
N VAL A 324 -15.84 7.83 6.88
CA VAL A 324 -16.86 7.08 7.63
C VAL A 324 -16.41 5.63 7.92
N ARG A 325 -15.75 4.96 6.97
CA ARG A 325 -15.19 3.61 7.16
C ARG A 325 -14.00 3.59 8.13
N ALA A 326 -13.28 4.70 8.27
CA ALA A 326 -12.14 4.84 9.17
C ALA A 326 -12.54 4.93 10.66
N VAL A 327 -13.69 5.52 10.98
CA VAL A 327 -14.14 5.70 12.38
C VAL A 327 -14.32 4.35 13.13
N PRO A 328 -14.94 3.31 12.56
CA PRO A 328 -15.00 1.98 13.17
C PRO A 328 -13.63 1.41 13.54
N ALA A 329 -12.58 1.66 12.75
CA ALA A 329 -11.22 1.20 13.05
C ALA A 329 -10.69 1.80 14.35
N VAL A 330 -10.86 3.12 14.52
CA VAL A 330 -10.48 3.85 15.74
C VAL A 330 -11.21 3.30 16.96
N ILE A 331 -12.51 3.01 16.82
CA ILE A 331 -13.33 2.49 17.91
C ILE A 331 -12.91 1.05 18.25
N LYS A 332 -12.71 0.19 17.25
CA LYS A 332 -12.28 -1.22 17.41
C LYS A 332 -10.98 -1.29 18.21
N HIS A 333 -10.01 -0.47 17.83
CA HIS A 333 -8.66 -0.46 18.42
C HIS A 333 -8.49 0.48 19.61
N LYS A 334 -9.57 1.18 20.00
CA LYS A 334 -9.60 2.13 21.12
C LYS A 334 -8.48 3.18 21.03
N CYS A 335 -8.25 3.73 19.84
CA CYS A 335 -7.18 4.71 19.66
C CYS A 335 -7.44 5.96 20.53
N ASP A 336 -6.36 6.50 21.09
CA ASP A 336 -6.39 7.66 21.98
C ASP A 336 -6.34 8.97 21.21
N LEU A 337 -5.65 8.95 20.07
CA LEU A 337 -5.40 10.10 19.20
C LEU A 337 -5.64 9.72 17.74
N ILE A 338 -6.24 10.62 16.97
CA ILE A 338 -6.27 10.54 15.52
C ILE A 338 -5.44 11.71 14.98
N ASN A 339 -4.43 11.41 14.16
CA ASN A 339 -3.78 12.38 13.30
C ASN A 339 -4.38 12.28 11.89
N MET A 340 -4.87 13.40 11.38
CA MET A 340 -5.36 13.52 10.01
C MET A 340 -4.64 14.69 9.34
N SER A 341 -3.71 14.37 8.44
CA SER A 341 -2.95 15.34 7.64
C SER A 341 -3.54 15.46 6.23
N TYR A 342 -4.87 15.47 6.17
CA TYR A 342 -5.70 15.51 4.96
C TYR A 342 -6.83 16.53 5.17
N GLY A 343 -7.37 17.08 4.09
CA GLY A 343 -8.59 17.88 4.17
C GLY A 343 -8.81 18.83 2.99
N GLU A 344 -10.08 18.95 2.63
CA GLU A 344 -10.57 19.88 1.61
C GLU A 344 -11.29 21.12 2.21
N PRO A 345 -11.53 22.17 1.39
CA PRO A 345 -12.40 23.28 1.77
C PRO A 345 -13.81 22.80 2.14
N GLY A 346 -14.24 23.04 3.38
CA GLY A 346 -15.57 22.66 3.86
C GLY A 346 -16.67 23.67 3.55
N ALA A 347 -17.92 23.20 3.60
CA ALA A 347 -19.10 24.06 3.68
C ALA A 347 -19.21 24.75 5.06
N PRO A 348 -20.21 25.62 5.31
CA PRO A 348 -20.33 26.36 6.56
C PRO A 348 -20.28 25.48 7.81
N ALA A 349 -19.44 25.84 8.77
CA ALA A 349 -19.11 25.03 9.96
C ALA A 349 -20.29 24.70 10.90
N ASN A 350 -21.49 25.22 10.65
CA ASN A 350 -22.69 24.99 11.45
C ASN A 350 -23.58 23.84 10.92
N SER A 351 -23.25 23.23 9.79
CA SER A 351 -23.98 22.07 9.25
C SER A 351 -23.15 21.29 8.25
N GLY A 352 -23.29 19.96 8.23
CA GLY A 352 -22.76 19.10 7.19
C GLY A 352 -22.58 17.67 7.69
N ARG A 353 -22.75 16.69 6.81
CA ARG A 353 -22.23 15.34 7.01
C ARG A 353 -20.97 15.16 6.18
N VAL A 354 -20.04 14.36 6.69
CA VAL A 354 -18.78 14.04 5.99
C VAL A 354 -19.02 13.44 4.58
N VAL A 355 -20.17 12.80 4.35
CA VAL A 355 -20.57 12.20 3.06
C VAL A 355 -21.39 13.13 2.16
N GLU A 356 -21.71 14.35 2.59
CA GLU A 356 -22.49 15.33 1.82
C GLU A 356 -21.63 16.23 0.93
N HIS A 357 -20.30 16.02 0.92
CA HIS A 357 -19.32 16.74 0.13
C HIS A 357 -18.56 15.82 -0.81
#